data_AF-A0A3E0N3D3-F1
#
_entry.id   AF-A0A3E0N3D3-F1
#
_cell.length_a   1.000
_cell.length_b   1.000
_cell.length_c   1.000
_cell.angle_alpha   90.00
_cell.angle_beta   90.00
_cell.angle_gamma   90.00
#
_symmetry.space_group_name_H-M   'P 1'
#
loop_
_entity.id
_entity.type
_entity.pdbx_description
1 polymer ?
#
loop_
_entity_poly.entity_id
_entity_poly.type
_entity_poly.pdbx_seq_one_letter_code
_entity_poly.pdbx_strand_id
1 'polypeptide(L)' 'MPSDQIQIATIKANTLQQIADLRANPKPSYRIDGQDVSWESYVTSLQATVDWCDQKLAAYGPYEFHSQARSY' A
#
# COMPACT_ATOMS: atom_id res chain seq x y z
N MET A 1 -9.92 18.08 -11.87
CA MET A 1 -10.06 16.81 -11.13
C MET A 1 -8.66 16.35 -10.76
N PRO A 2 -8.40 15.84 -9.55
CA PRO A 2 -7.09 15.29 -9.22
C PRO A 2 -6.84 14.08 -10.13
N SER A 3 -5.72 14.10 -10.84
CA SER A 3 -5.28 12.97 -11.68
C SER A 3 -5.18 11.70 -10.84
N ASP A 4 -5.51 10.54 -11.41
CA ASP A 4 -5.51 9.25 -10.70
C ASP A 4 -4.20 8.98 -9.97
N GLN A 5 -3.06 9.39 -10.54
CA GLN A 5 -1.75 9.32 -9.91
C GLN A 5 -1.67 10.10 -8.58
N ILE A 6 -2.26 11.30 -8.50
CA ILE A 6 -2.32 12.10 -7.27
C ILE A 6 -3.22 11.41 -6.24
N GLN A 7 -4.33 10.82 -6.67
CA GLN A 7 -5.23 10.09 -5.77
C GLN A 7 -4.54 8.86 -5.18
N ILE A 8 -3.84 8.07 -5.99
CA ILE A 8 -3.11 6.88 -5.55
C ILE A 8 -1.96 7.26 -4.61
N ALA A 9 -1.21 8.32 -4.91
CA ALA A 9 -0.17 8.83 -4.01
C ALA A 9 -0.75 9.30 -2.66
N THR A 10 -1.92 9.92 -2.68
CA THR A 10 -2.63 10.35 -1.46
C THR A 10 -3.08 9.14 -0.62
N ILE A 11 -3.61 8.09 -1.26
CA ILE A 11 -3.98 6.84 -0.59
C ILE A 11 -2.74 6.22 0.06
N LYS A 12 -1.62 6.12 -0.66
CA LYS A 12 -0.35 5.61 -0.12
C LYS A 12 0.09 6.38 1.12
N ALA A 13 0.11 7.71 1.06
CA ALA A 13 0.52 8.55 2.18
C ALA A 13 -0.36 8.34 3.42
N ASN A 14 -1.69 8.32 3.24
CA ASN A 14 -2.65 8.06 4.32
C ASN A 14 -2.47 6.67 4.94
N THR A 15 -2.25 5.65 4.12
CA THR A 15 -2.02 4.27 4.59
C THR A 15 -0.71 4.15 5.37
N LEU A 16 0.37 4.79 4.92
CA LEU A 16 1.64 4.82 5.64
C LEU A 16 1.51 5.51 6.99
N GLN A 17 0.76 6.61 7.06
CA GLN A 17 0.49 7.30 8.32
C GLN A 17 -0.28 6.40 9.30
N GLN A 18 -1.28 5.65 8.81
CA GLN A 18 -2.01 4.69 9.64
C GLN A 18 -1.11 3.57 10.15
N ILE A 19 -0.23 3.02 9.32
CA ILE A 19 0.75 2.01 9.76
C ILE A 19 1.67 2.57 10.84
N ALA A 20 2.13 3.81 10.68
CA ALA A 20 2.98 4.46 11.68
C ALA A 20 2.26 4.64 13.02
N ASP A 21 1.00 5.10 13.00
CA ASP A 21 0.17 5.27 14.20
C ASP A 21 -0.07 3.92 14.91
N LEU A 22 -0.44 2.89 14.15
CA LEU A 22 -0.66 1.52 14.67
C LEU A 22 0.58 0.90 15.29
N ARG A 23 1.77 1.24 14.78
CA ARG A 23 3.06 0.79 15.33
C ARG A 23 3.52 1.62 16.52
N ALA A 24 3.12 2.89 16.60
CA ALA A 24 3.42 3.76 17.73
C ALA A 24 2.63 3.36 18.99
N ASN A 25 1.43 2.79 18.82
CA ASN A 25 0.61 2.29 19.92
C ASN A 25 -0.03 0.93 19.60
N PRO A 26 0.75 -0.16 19.64
CA PRO A 26 0.26 -1.48 19.25
C PRO A 26 -0.77 -1.99 20.27
N LYS A 27 -1.97 -2.30 19.78
CA LYS A 27 -3.02 -3.01 20.53
C LYS A 27 -3.16 -4.43 19.99
N PRO A 28 -3.52 -5.44 20.79
CA PRO A 28 -3.65 -6.81 20.30
C PRO A 28 -4.81 -7.00 19.31
N SER A 29 -5.90 -6.23 19.48
CA SER A 29 -7.03 -6.19 18.55
C SER A 29 -7.56 -4.77 18.36
N TYR A 30 -8.14 -4.53 17.18
CA TYR A 30 -8.89 -3.32 16.85
C TYR A 30 -10.33 -3.66 16.52
N ARG A 31 -11.23 -2.73 16.83
CA ARG A 31 -12.63 -2.81 16.43
C ARG A 31 -12.86 -1.93 15.21
N ILE A 32 -13.17 -2.54 14.08
CA ILE A 32 -13.48 -1.86 12.82
C ILE A 32 -14.91 -2.28 12.45
N ASP A 33 -15.80 -1.31 12.25
CA ASP A 33 -17.22 -1.56 11.90
C ASP A 33 -17.94 -2.58 12.82
N GLY A 34 -17.55 -2.63 14.09
CA GLY A 34 -18.12 -3.54 15.08
C GLY A 34 -17.53 -4.96 15.08
N GLN A 35 -16.55 -5.25 14.22
CA GLN A 35 -15.81 -6.51 14.20
C GLN A 35 -14.44 -6.36 14.85
N ASP A 36 -14.03 -7.37 15.62
CA ASP A 36 -12.66 -7.47 16.15
C ASP A 36 -11.73 -8.03 15.07
N VAL A 37 -10.70 -7.26 14.74
CA VAL A 37 -9.65 -7.61 13.78
C VAL A 37 -8.34 -7.67 14.53
N SER A 38 -7.55 -8.72 14.30
CA SER A 38 -6.21 -8.80 14.88
C SER A 38 -5.34 -7.68 14.31
N TRP A 39 -4.49 -7.12 15.16
CA TRP A 39 -3.52 -6.09 14.73
C TRP A 39 -2.68 -6.55 13.54
N GLU A 40 -2.25 -7.81 13.57
CA GLU A 40 -1.42 -8.41 12.51
C GLU A 40 -2.17 -8.47 11.17
N SER A 41 -3.43 -8.94 11.16
CA SER A 41 -4.23 -8.99 9.94
C SER A 41 -4.53 -7.59 9.41
N TYR A 42 -4.78 -6.63 10.30
CA TYR A 42 -5.05 -5.24 9.89
C TYR A 42 -3.80 -4.58 9.29
N VAL A 43 -2.65 -4.68 9.95
CA VAL A 43 -1.37 -4.16 9.46
C VAL A 43 -0.95 -4.83 8.15
N THR A 44 -1.22 -6.13 7.99
CA THR A 44 -0.97 -6.85 6.73
C THR A 44 -1.82 -6.30 5.58
N SER A 45 -3.10 -6.04 5.82
CA SER A 45 -4.00 -5.43 4.83
C SER A 45 -3.54 -4.04 4.41
N LEU A 46 -3.08 -3.21 5.36
CA LEU A 46 -2.52 -1.89 5.06
C LEU A 46 -1.23 -1.99 4.25
N GLN A 47 -0.35 -2.94 4.56
CA GLN A 47 0.87 -3.17 3.76
C GLN A 47 0.55 -3.61 2.33
N ALA A 48 -0.43 -4.49 2.14
CA ALA A 48 -0.89 -4.89 0.80
C ALA A 48 -1.47 -3.70 0.01
N THR A 49 -2.13 -2.76 0.69
CA THR A 49 -2.63 -1.53 0.09
C THR A 49 -1.48 -0.62 -0.38
N VAL A 50 -0.41 -0.50 0.41
CA VAL A 50 0.80 0.24 0.01
C VAL A 50 1.45 -0.40 -1.21
N ASP A 51 1.61 -1.73 -1.21
CA ASP A 51 2.19 -2.47 -2.34
C ASP A 51 1.38 -2.25 -3.64
N TRP A 52 0.05 -2.33 -3.56
CA TRP A 52 -0.82 -2.00 -4.68
C TRP A 52 -0.62 -0.56 -5.18
N CYS A 53 -0.48 0.40 -4.27
CA CYS A 53 -0.21 1.79 -4.66
C CYS A 53 1.14 1.92 -5.37
N ASP A 54 2.18 1.25 -4.85
CA ASP A 54 3.51 1.22 -5.48
C ASP A 54 3.47 0.63 -6.88
N GLN A 55 2.79 -0.50 -7.07
CA GLN A 55 2.60 -1.11 -8.39
C GLN A 55 1.87 -0.17 -9.37
N LYS A 56 0.81 0.50 -8.91
CA LYS A 56 0.05 1.45 -9.75
C LYS A 56 0.87 2.68 -10.10
N LEU A 57 1.60 3.27 -9.14
CA LEU A 57 2.46 4.43 -9.38
C LEU A 57 3.63 4.09 -10.30
N ALA A 58 4.21 2.89 -10.16
CA ALA A 58 5.24 2.40 -11.07
C ALA A 58 4.74 2.28 -12.51
N ALA A 59 3.47 1.89 -12.71
CA ALA A 59 2.85 1.83 -14.03
C ALA A 59 2.65 3.21 -14.70
N TYR A 60 2.68 4.31 -13.93
CA TYR A 60 2.68 5.67 -14.48
C TYR A 60 4.09 6.20 -14.81
N GLY A 61 5.15 5.49 -14.39
CA GLY A 61 6.54 5.83 -14.73
C GLY A 61 6.98 5.24 -16.08
N PRO A 62 8.07 5.76 -16.69
CA PRO A 62 8.70 5.09 -17.82
C PRO A 62 9.19 3.70 -17.39
N TYR A 63 8.81 2.67 -18.13
CA TYR A 63 9.27 1.30 -17.92
C TYR A 63 10.47 1.00 -18.82
N GLU A 64 11.53 0.40 -18.26
CA GLU A 64 12.59 -0.24 -19.04
C GLU A 64 12.20 -1.70 -19.30
N PHE A 65 11.85 -2.03 -20.54
CA PHE A 65 11.75 -3.42 -20.97
C PHE A 65 13.16 -4.01 -21.11
N HIS A 66 13.61 -4.76 -20.10
CA HIS A 66 14.75 -5.65 -20.28
C HIS A 66 14.30 -6.89 -21.07
N SER A 67 14.32 -6.79 -22.40
CA SER A 67 14.24 -7.97 -23.26
C SER A 67 15.58 -8.69 -23.19
N GLN A 68 15.65 -9.77 -22.41
CA GLN A 68 16.80 -10.64 -22.40
C GLN A 68 16.78 -11.45 -23.72
N ALA A 69 17.44 -10.92 -24.75
CA ALA A 69 17.68 -11.64 -25.99
C ALA A 69 18.57 -12.85 -25.67
N ARG A 70 17.93 -14.01 -25.47
CA ARG A 70 18.62 -15.29 -25.31
C ARG A 70 19.24 -15.67 -26.65
N SER A 71 20.53 -15.40 -26.79
CA SER A 71 21.35 -15.84 -27.92
C SER A 71 21.46 -17.37 -27.86
N TYR A 72 21.19 -18.04 -28.99
CA TYR A 72 21.43 -19.47 -29.21
C TYR A 72 22.31 -19.62 -30.44
#